data_AF-X0RJI7-F1
#
_entry.id   AF-X0RJI7-F1
#
_cell.length_a   1.000
_cell.length_b   1.000
_cell.length_c   1.000
_cell.angle_alpha   90.00
_cell.angle_beta   90.00
_cell.angle_gamma   90.00
#
_symmetry.space_group_name_H-M   'P 1'
#
loop_
_entity.id
_entity.type
_entity.pdbx_description
1 polymer ?
#
loop_
_entity_poly.entity_id
_entity_poly.type
_entity_poly.pdbx_seq_one_letter_code
_entity_poly.pdbx_strand_id
1 'polypeptide(L)' 'MRIIDPHIHMLSRTTDDYLVMAAAGIVAVCEPAFWPGTDRLYPESHLDYFNHMTTFEPQRAAKR' A
#
# COMPACT_ATOMS: atom_id res chain seq x y z
N MET A 1 10.24 -8.15 -17.06
CA MET A 1 10.77 -6.77 -16.93
C MET A 1 10.52 -6.31 -15.49
N ARG A 2 11.38 -5.49 -14.89
CA ARG A 2 11.14 -4.92 -13.54
C ARG A 2 10.45 -3.57 -13.69
N ILE A 3 9.28 -3.41 -13.08
CA ILE A 3 8.41 -2.23 -13.19
C ILE A 3 8.31 -1.56 -11.82
N ILE A 4 8.35 -0.22 -11.83
CA ILE A 4 7.96 0.61 -10.68
C ILE A 4 6.58 1.17 -11.01
N ASP A 5 5.57 0.85 -10.21
CA ASP A 5 4.23 1.44 -10.36
C ASP A 5 4.25 2.85 -9.75
N PRO A 6 4.05 3.92 -10.55
CA PRO A 6 4.19 5.28 -10.05
C PRO A 6 3.04 5.73 -9.16
N HIS A 7 1.92 5.00 -9.06
CA HIS A 7 0.79 5.41 -8.23
C HIS A 7 -0.14 4.24 -7.86
N ILE A 8 -0.17 3.87 -6.58
CA ILE A 8 -1.11 2.88 -6.05
C ILE A 8 -1.50 3.18 -4.60
N HIS A 9 -2.66 2.70 -4.15
CA HIS A 9 -3.08 2.74 -2.75
C HIS A 9 -3.11 1.31 -2.19
N MET A 10 -2.03 0.86 -1.52
CA MET A 10 -1.89 -0.51 -1.01
C MET A 10 -2.85 -0.82 0.13
N LEU A 11 -3.26 0.20 0.90
CA LEU A 11 -4.29 0.04 1.92
C LEU A 11 -5.61 -0.52 1.33
N SER A 12 -5.92 -0.20 0.07
CA SER A 12 -7.10 -0.72 -0.64
C SER A 12 -6.84 -2.02 -1.42
N ARG A 13 -5.67 -2.65 -1.24
CA ARG A 13 -5.30 -3.90 -1.92
C ARG A 13 -5.40 -5.09 -0.98
N THR A 14 -5.59 -6.25 -1.56
CA THR A 14 -5.54 -7.57 -0.91
C THR A 14 -4.15 -8.19 -1.06
N THR A 15 -3.86 -9.25 -0.31
CA THR A 15 -2.60 -10.00 -0.50
C THR A 15 -2.57 -10.72 -1.85
N ASP A 16 -3.72 -11.06 -2.43
CA ASP A 16 -3.78 -11.67 -3.77
C ASP A 16 -3.38 -10.66 -4.85
N ASP A 17 -3.72 -9.38 -4.68
CA ASP A 17 -3.24 -8.31 -5.57
C ASP A 17 -1.71 -8.25 -5.60
N TYR A 18 -1.03 -8.51 -4.47
CA TYR A 18 0.44 -8.48 -4.41
C TYR A 18 1.06 -9.56 -5.29
N LEU A 19 0.43 -10.73 -5.34
CA LEU A 19 0.86 -11.85 -6.20
C LEU A 19 0.68 -11.50 -7.67
N VAL A 20 -0.46 -10.89 -8.03
CA VAL A 20 -0.74 -10.45 -9.40
C VAL A 20 0.24 -9.36 -9.82
N MET A 21 0.54 -8.40 -8.95
CA MET A 21 1.52 -7.33 -9.19
C MET A 21 2.93 -7.90 -9.41
N ALA A 22 3.36 -8.82 -8.55
CA ALA A 22 4.65 -9.49 -8.69
C ALA A 22 4.74 -10.29 -10.01
N ALA A 23 3.67 -11.02 -10.38
CA ALA A 23 3.59 -11.75 -11.65
C ALA A 23 3.62 -10.82 -12.88
N ALA A 24 3.06 -9.62 -12.76
CA ALA A 24 3.15 -8.58 -13.77
C ALA A 24 4.54 -7.90 -13.85
N GLY A 25 5.45 -8.22 -12.93
CA GLY A 25 6.82 -7.68 -12.88
C GLY A 25 6.96 -6.39 -12.09
N ILE A 26 5.95 -5.99 -11.32
CA ILE A 26 6.02 -4.84 -10.42
C ILE A 26 6.88 -5.22 -9.21
N VAL A 27 7.93 -4.46 -8.96
CA VAL A 27 8.90 -4.71 -7.88
C VAL A 27 8.97 -3.59 -6.85
N ALA A 28 8.40 -2.43 -7.16
CA ALA A 28 8.25 -1.31 -6.24
C ALA A 28 7.05 -0.46 -6.66
N VAL A 29 6.52 0.29 -5.69
CA VAL A 29 5.35 1.15 -5.91
C VAL A 29 5.54 2.49 -5.21
N CYS A 30 4.94 3.53 -5.75
CA CYS A 30 4.77 4.82 -5.09
C CYS A 30 3.36 4.91 -4.53
N GLU A 31 3.24 4.96 -3.20
CA GLU A 31 1.96 5.14 -2.51
C GLU A 31 1.81 6.55 -1.95
N PRO A 32 0.74 7.27 -2.34
CA PRO A 32 0.56 8.63 -1.90
C PRO A 32 -0.18 8.70 -0.56
N ALA A 33 0.42 9.36 0.42
CA ALA A 33 -0.12 9.50 1.76
C ALA A 33 -1.16 10.64 1.91
N PHE A 34 -2.17 10.71 1.03
CA PHE A 34 -3.21 11.76 1.15
C PHE A 34 -4.64 11.26 1.32
N TRP A 35 -4.97 10.01 0.97
CA TRP A 35 -6.33 9.49 1.14
C TRP A 35 -6.33 8.01 1.55
N PRO A 36 -6.82 7.67 2.76
CA PRO A 36 -6.82 6.30 3.27
C PRO A 36 -8.01 5.46 2.80
N GLY A 37 -8.83 5.92 1.83
CA GLY A 37 -10.05 5.20 1.44
C GLY A 37 -11.19 5.27 2.46
N THR A 38 -11.00 6.03 3.54
CA THR A 38 -11.99 6.30 4.59
C THR A 38 -12.06 7.79 4.89
N ASP A 39 -13.16 8.23 5.51
CA ASP A 39 -13.31 9.62 5.94
C ASP A 39 -12.29 9.94 7.04
N ARG A 40 -11.56 11.04 6.86
CA ARG A 40 -10.70 11.59 7.91
C ARG A 40 -11.56 12.38 8.88
N LEU A 41 -11.55 11.95 10.14
CA LEU A 41 -12.25 12.67 11.21
C LEU A 41 -11.37 13.77 11.81
N TYR A 42 -10.04 13.64 11.72
CA TYR A 42 -9.08 14.55 12.33
C TYR A 42 -7.85 14.75 11.44
N PRO A 43 -7.10 15.86 11.57
CA PRO A 43 -5.82 16.06 10.88
C PRO A 43 -4.80 14.92 11.11
N GLU A 44 -4.82 14.33 12.29
CA GLU A 44 -3.94 13.24 12.72
C GLU A 44 -4.18 11.94 11.98
N SER A 45 -5.32 11.77 11.29
CA SER A 45 -5.61 10.58 10.49
C SER A 45 -4.59 10.31 9.37
N HIS A 46 -3.76 11.31 9.01
CA HIS A 46 -2.60 11.10 8.15
C HIS A 46 -1.55 10.17 8.79
N LEU A 47 -1.33 10.30 10.11
CA LEU A 47 -0.38 9.46 10.84
C LEU A 47 -0.86 8.01 10.93
N ASP A 48 -2.17 7.79 11.09
CA ASP A 48 -2.75 6.44 11.08
C ASP A 48 -2.47 5.73 9.75
N TYR A 49 -2.64 6.43 8.63
CA TYR A 49 -2.31 5.90 7.30
C TYR A 49 -0.83 5.58 7.15
N PHE A 50 0.05 6.50 7.57
CA PHE A 50 1.50 6.29 7.52
C PHE A 50 1.90 5.06 8.36
N ASN A 51 1.35 4.95 9.58
CA ASN A 51 1.61 3.82 10.46
C ASN A 51 1.12 2.50 9.84
N HIS A 52 -0.07 2.46 9.24
CA HIS A 52 -0.57 1.29 8.53
C HIS A 52 0.42 0.84 7.43
N MET A 53 0.90 1.79 6.63
CA MET A 53 1.87 1.54 5.55
C MET A 53 3.24 1.05 6.04
N THR A 54 3.76 1.58 7.15
CA THR A 54 5.10 1.22 7.62
C THR A 54 5.13 0.03 8.57
N THR A 55 3.98 -0.35 9.16
CA THR A 55 3.92 -1.41 10.17
C THR A 55 3.08 -2.61 9.72
N PHE A 56 1.82 -2.38 9.34
CA PHE A 56 0.90 -3.45 8.96
C PHE A 56 1.22 -4.02 7.58
N GLU A 57 1.44 -3.16 6.57
CA GLU A 57 1.67 -3.63 5.20
C GLU A 57 2.90 -4.53 5.03
N PRO A 58 4.08 -4.22 5.63
CA PRO A 58 5.23 -5.12 5.56
C PRO A 58 4.96 -6.46 6.24
N GLN A 59 4.27 -6.46 7.39
CA GLN A 59 3.91 -7.69 8.10
C GLN A 59 2.90 -8.53 7.30
N ARG A 60 1.95 -7.89 6.62
CA ARG A 60 0.99 -8.56 5.75
C ARG A 60 1.67 -9.17 4.53
N ALA A 61 2.59 -8.43 3.90
CA ALA A 61 3.37 -8.90 2.76
C ALA A 61 4.26 -10.09 3.13
N ALA A 62 4.87 -10.10 4.33
CA ALA A 62 5.77 -11.18 4.77
C ALA A 62 5.08 -12.53 5.06
N LYS A 63 3.74 -12.59 5.09
CA LYS A 63 2.99 -13.82 5.37
C LYS A 63 2.91 -14.78 4.18
N ARG A 64 3.38 -14.38 2.99
CA ARG A 64 3.37 -15.20 1.77
C ARG A 64 4.63 -15.02 0.95
#